data_AF-A0A9E6Y9W2-F1
#
_entry.id   AF-A0A9E6Y9W2-F1
#
_cell.length_a   1.000
_cell.length_b   1.000
_cell.length_c   1.000
_cell.angle_alpha   90.00
_cell.angle_beta   90.00
_cell.angle_gamma   90.00
#
_symmetry.space_group_name_H-M   'P 1'
#
loop_
_entity.id
_entity.type
_entity.pdbx_description
1 polymer ?
#
loop_
_entity_poly.entity_id
_entity_poly.type
_entity_poly.pdbx_seq_one_letter_code
_entity_poly.pdbx_strand_id
1 'polypeptide(L)'
;MLFDLRGRGRRRTVQAIYLTLAILMGGGLVLFGIGGATSGGLIDAISGNSGGGGGGDIYAKNVEKAQTRVNRTPADAAAWAALARAQAQVAGVGKNFDQATGTYTKDALPSLRAADRAWQRYLALKPAKVDGNVASIMVQLYVQPGGLNSAQKAVAAQEYVIDSQPASSGLYANLAVYAYAAGQTRKGDLASQRAIELAPADQKNTLKQTLDEAKTGSTSGGASGGTTSGGATGAGAGPGSTTG
;
A
#
# COMPACT_ATOMS: atom_id res chain seq x y z
N MET A 1 13.25 -34.00 44.69
CA MET A 1 12.55 -33.58 45.91
C MET A 1 11.17 -33.10 45.52
N LEU A 2 10.18 -33.77 46.10
CA LEU A 2 8.78 -33.78 45.74
C LEU A 2 8.14 -32.50 46.30
N PHE A 3 7.70 -31.59 45.44
CA PHE A 3 7.01 -30.38 45.90
C PHE A 3 5.60 -30.77 46.34
N ASP A 4 5.46 -30.83 47.67
CA ASP A 4 4.23 -31.00 48.41
C ASP A 4 3.18 -29.96 47.99
N LEU A 5 2.02 -30.45 47.53
CA LEU A 5 0.87 -29.64 47.10
C LEU A 5 -0.36 -29.91 47.98
N ARG A 6 -0.18 -30.30 49.24
CA ARG A 6 -1.28 -30.49 50.19
C ARG A 6 -1.68 -29.19 50.89
N GLY A 7 -2.46 -28.37 50.19
CA GLY A 7 -3.25 -27.27 50.77
C GLY A 7 -4.67 -27.29 50.21
N ARG A 8 -5.67 -27.59 51.07
CA ARG A 8 -7.07 -27.89 50.70
C ARG A 8 -7.85 -26.75 50.02
N GLY A 9 -7.32 -25.52 50.02
CA GLY A 9 -7.86 -24.37 49.28
C GLY A 9 -7.25 -24.15 47.89
N ARG A 10 -6.08 -24.74 47.61
CA ARG A 10 -5.29 -24.42 46.41
C ARG A 10 -5.89 -25.00 45.13
N ARG A 11 -6.71 -26.06 45.22
CA ARG A 11 -7.41 -26.61 44.06
C ARG A 11 -8.38 -25.62 43.44
N ARG A 12 -9.15 -24.87 44.25
CA ARG A 12 -10.08 -23.85 43.73
C ARG A 12 -9.35 -22.64 43.16
N THR A 13 -8.27 -22.20 43.82
CA THR A 13 -7.44 -21.10 43.30
C THR A 13 -6.74 -21.47 42.00
N VAL A 14 -6.17 -22.68 41.92
CA VAL A 14 -5.53 -23.18 40.70
C VAL A 14 -6.56 -23.40 39.59
N GLN A 15 -7.75 -23.91 39.93
CA GLN A 15 -8.83 -24.07 38.96
C GLN A 15 -9.39 -22.72 38.48
N ALA A 16 -9.47 -21.71 39.36
CA ALA A 16 -9.81 -20.35 38.97
C ALA A 16 -8.73 -19.74 38.07
N ILE A 17 -7.44 -19.92 38.39
CA ILE A 17 -6.33 -19.44 37.55
C ILE A 17 -6.37 -20.10 36.18
N TYR A 18 -6.58 -21.42 36.09
CA TYR A 18 -6.69 -22.11 34.80
C TYR A 18 -7.98 -21.77 34.04
N LEU A 19 -9.10 -21.52 34.72
CA LEU A 19 -10.32 -21.04 34.08
C LEU A 19 -10.14 -19.60 33.55
N THR A 20 -9.46 -18.75 34.31
CA THR A 20 -9.13 -17.37 33.88
C THR A 20 -8.11 -17.40 32.75
N LEU A 21 -7.12 -18.30 32.79
CA LEU A 21 -6.19 -18.52 31.67
C LEU A 21 -6.91 -19.09 30.45
N ALA A 22 -7.89 -19.97 30.61
CA ALA A 22 -8.69 -20.50 29.50
C ALA A 22 -9.60 -19.43 28.90
N ILE A 23 -10.14 -18.51 29.70
CA ILE A 23 -10.89 -17.34 29.24
C ILE A 23 -9.96 -16.27 28.67
N LEU A 24 -8.70 -16.16 29.10
CA LEU A 24 -7.71 -15.28 28.48
C LEU A 24 -7.19 -15.84 27.16
N MET A 25 -6.96 -17.16 27.08
CA MET A 25 -6.52 -17.84 25.86
C MET A 25 -7.67 -18.01 24.85
N GLY A 26 -8.91 -18.23 25.31
CA GLY A 26 -10.10 -18.32 24.46
C GLY A 26 -10.80 -16.98 24.21
N GLY A 27 -10.83 -16.09 25.19
CA GLY A 27 -11.47 -14.77 25.12
C GLY A 27 -10.56 -13.67 24.60
N GLY A 28 -9.22 -13.85 24.63
CA GLY A 28 -8.29 -12.96 23.92
C GLY A 28 -8.47 -12.99 22.39
N LEU A 29 -9.12 -14.03 21.87
CA LEU A 29 -9.42 -14.21 20.44
C LEU A 29 -10.84 -13.77 20.05
N VAL A 30 -11.76 -13.71 21.01
CA VAL A 30 -13.20 -13.44 20.76
C VAL A 30 -13.60 -12.01 21.17
N LEU A 31 -12.92 -11.38 22.14
CA LEU A 31 -13.16 -9.98 22.53
C LEU A 31 -12.19 -8.99 21.89
N PHE A 32 -11.07 -9.47 21.35
CA PHE A 32 -10.16 -8.72 20.48
C PHE A 32 -10.04 -9.51 19.18
N GLY A 33 -10.94 -9.25 18.24
CA GLY A 33 -11.19 -10.06 17.04
C GLY A 33 -10.00 -10.18 16.09
N ILE A 34 -9.02 -10.99 16.45
CA ILE A 34 -7.91 -11.44 15.59
C ILE A 34 -7.69 -12.92 15.89
N GLY A 35 -8.28 -13.79 15.07
CA GLY A 35 -7.83 -15.17 14.94
C GLY A 35 -8.94 -16.20 14.79
N GLY A 36 -9.41 -16.44 13.57
CA GLY A 36 -10.26 -17.60 13.29
C GLY A 36 -11.01 -17.50 11.98
N ALA A 37 -10.30 -17.67 10.86
CA ALA A 37 -10.86 -17.95 9.54
C ALA A 37 -11.98 -17.01 9.05
N THR A 38 -11.77 -15.69 9.06
CA THR A 38 -12.54 -14.75 8.24
C THR A 38 -11.66 -13.56 7.86
N SER A 39 -11.47 -13.35 6.56
CA SER A 39 -11.06 -12.05 6.02
C SER A 39 -12.20 -11.05 6.27
N GLY A 40 -12.25 -10.44 7.45
CA GLY A 40 -13.30 -9.46 7.76
C GLY A 40 -13.55 -9.25 9.26
N GLY A 41 -12.67 -8.49 9.92
CA GLY A 41 -12.88 -8.04 11.31
C GLY A 41 -13.18 -6.54 11.37
N LEU A 42 -14.18 -6.15 12.18
CA LEU A 42 -14.68 -4.80 12.51
C LEU A 42 -15.37 -4.00 11.41
N ILE A 43 -15.07 -4.21 10.13
CA ILE A 43 -15.84 -3.62 9.03
C ILE A 43 -17.16 -4.40 8.83
N ASP A 44 -17.15 -5.70 9.13
CA ASP A 44 -18.31 -6.58 8.90
C ASP A 44 -19.44 -6.44 9.94
N ALA A 45 -19.14 -5.91 11.12
CA ALA A 45 -20.15 -5.63 12.15
C ALA A 45 -20.95 -4.34 11.87
N ILE A 46 -20.41 -3.43 11.04
CA ILE A 46 -21.12 -2.21 10.60
C ILE A 46 -21.85 -2.46 9.26
N SER A 47 -21.40 -3.44 8.45
CA SER A 47 -22.14 -3.90 7.27
C SER A 47 -23.16 -5.02 7.53
N GLY A 48 -23.11 -5.68 8.69
CA GLY A 48 -23.88 -6.89 8.96
C GLY A 48 -25.39 -6.72 9.24
N ASN A 49 -25.95 -5.51 9.16
CA ASN A 49 -27.39 -5.29 9.37
C ASN A 49 -28.09 -4.45 8.29
N SER A 50 -27.65 -4.54 7.03
CA SER A 50 -28.45 -4.07 5.90
C SER A 50 -28.62 -5.20 4.89
N GLY A 51 -29.85 -5.69 4.78
CA GLY A 51 -30.24 -6.75 3.87
C GLY A 51 -29.78 -6.54 2.42
N GLY A 52 -29.68 -7.67 1.72
CA GLY A 52 -29.15 -7.86 0.37
C GLY A 52 -29.23 -6.69 -0.61
N GLY A 53 -28.06 -6.31 -1.14
CA GLY A 53 -27.90 -5.53 -2.37
C GLY A 53 -26.84 -4.43 -2.27
N GLY A 54 -25.78 -4.50 -3.08
CA GLY A 54 -25.11 -3.27 -3.56
C GLY A 54 -23.88 -2.73 -2.80
N GLY A 55 -22.93 -3.57 -2.36
CA GLY A 55 -21.64 -3.09 -1.84
C GLY A 55 -20.84 -2.25 -2.86
N GLY A 56 -20.91 -2.59 -4.16
CA GLY A 56 -20.32 -1.79 -5.23
C GLY A 56 -21.05 -0.45 -5.48
N ASP A 57 -22.35 -0.40 -5.20
CA ASP A 57 -23.19 0.76 -5.48
C ASP A 57 -22.86 1.95 -4.55
N ILE A 58 -22.44 1.68 -3.32
CA ILE A 58 -22.08 2.74 -2.36
C ILE A 58 -20.81 3.48 -2.82
N TYR A 59 -19.78 2.75 -3.28
CA TYR A 59 -18.55 3.37 -3.77
C TYR A 59 -18.79 4.16 -5.07
N ALA A 60 -19.58 3.62 -6.00
CA ALA A 60 -19.99 4.32 -7.21
C ALA A 60 -20.74 5.63 -6.89
N LYS A 61 -21.71 5.58 -5.95
CA LYS A 61 -22.43 6.77 -5.47
C LYS A 61 -21.51 7.79 -4.82
N ASN A 62 -20.49 7.36 -4.07
CA ASN A 62 -19.51 8.28 -3.46
C ASN A 62 -18.66 8.98 -4.51
N VAL A 63 -18.24 8.28 -5.56
CA VAL A 63 -17.56 8.88 -6.71
C VAL A 63 -18.46 9.89 -7.41
N GLU A 64 -19.71 9.56 -7.69
CA GLU A 64 -20.66 10.45 -8.35
C GLU A 64 -20.90 11.75 -7.55
N LYS A 65 -21.09 11.62 -6.23
CA LYS A 65 -21.23 12.77 -5.32
C LYS A 65 -19.99 13.66 -5.34
N ALA A 66 -18.80 13.06 -5.26
CA ALA A 66 -17.54 13.81 -5.31
C ALA A 66 -17.33 14.47 -6.68
N GLN A 67 -17.67 13.78 -7.77
CA GLN A 67 -17.60 14.31 -9.13
C GLN A 67 -18.54 15.50 -9.33
N THR A 68 -19.78 15.39 -8.86
CA THR A 68 -20.75 16.50 -8.89
C THR A 68 -20.24 17.71 -8.14
N ARG A 69 -19.56 17.50 -7.00
CA ARG A 69 -18.97 18.59 -6.22
C ARG A 69 -17.87 19.31 -7.00
N VAL A 70 -16.88 18.59 -7.54
CA VAL A 70 -15.81 19.24 -8.32
C VAL A 70 -16.32 19.92 -9.58
N ASN A 71 -17.41 19.43 -10.18
CA ASN A 71 -18.03 20.08 -11.34
C ASN A 71 -18.71 21.41 -10.96
N ARG A 72 -19.32 21.49 -9.78
CA ARG A 72 -19.96 22.73 -9.28
C ARG A 72 -18.96 23.72 -8.72
N THR A 73 -17.91 23.22 -8.06
CA THR A 73 -16.89 24.03 -7.38
C THR A 73 -15.49 23.58 -7.80
N PRO A 74 -15.07 23.85 -9.05
CA PRO A 74 -13.80 23.35 -9.59
C PRO A 74 -12.56 23.95 -8.93
N ALA A 75 -12.70 25.07 -8.21
CA ALA A 75 -11.62 25.69 -7.44
C ALA A 75 -11.51 25.16 -6.01
N ASP A 76 -12.45 24.31 -5.55
CA ASP A 76 -12.41 23.73 -4.20
C ASP A 76 -11.41 22.56 -4.15
N ALA A 77 -10.25 22.80 -3.54
CA ALA A 77 -9.21 21.80 -3.38
C ALA A 77 -9.71 20.58 -2.55
N ALA A 78 -10.52 20.80 -1.51
CA ALA A 78 -11.03 19.71 -0.69
C ALA A 78 -11.97 18.79 -1.49
N ALA A 79 -12.74 19.35 -2.44
CA ALA A 79 -13.56 18.55 -3.34
C ALA A 79 -12.72 17.62 -4.23
N TRP A 80 -11.60 18.10 -4.77
CA TRP A 80 -10.69 17.27 -5.58
C TRP A 80 -9.99 16.19 -4.76
N ALA A 81 -9.57 16.51 -3.53
CA ALA A 81 -9.01 15.54 -2.61
C ALA A 81 -10.02 14.42 -2.26
N ALA A 82 -11.29 14.80 -2.04
CA ALA A 82 -12.36 13.83 -1.81
C ALA A 82 -12.63 12.94 -3.02
N LEU A 83 -12.59 13.48 -4.24
CA LEU A 83 -12.72 12.70 -5.48
C LEU A 83 -11.56 11.72 -5.65
N ALA A 84 -10.31 12.14 -5.39
CA ALA A 84 -9.14 11.27 -5.45
C ALA A 84 -9.29 10.07 -4.50
N ARG A 85 -9.70 10.33 -3.24
CA ARG A 85 -9.97 9.29 -2.25
C ARG A 85 -11.09 8.34 -2.69
N ALA A 86 -12.21 8.87 -3.18
CA ALA A 86 -13.35 8.05 -3.62
C ALA A 86 -12.97 7.12 -4.79
N GLN A 87 -12.20 7.62 -5.75
CA GLN A 87 -11.70 6.83 -6.88
C GLN A 87 -10.72 5.73 -6.42
N ALA A 88 -9.84 6.05 -5.48
CA ALA A 88 -8.92 5.06 -4.88
C ALA A 88 -9.68 3.95 -4.13
N GLN A 89 -10.77 4.30 -3.43
CA GLN A 89 -11.63 3.31 -2.77
C GLN A 89 -12.28 2.35 -3.77
N VAL A 90 -12.79 2.86 -4.90
CA VAL A 90 -13.32 2.01 -5.97
C VAL A 90 -12.25 1.05 -6.51
N ALA A 91 -11.01 1.53 -6.68
CA ALA A 91 -9.91 0.69 -7.15
C ALA A 91 -9.58 -0.47 -6.18
N GLY A 92 -9.81 -0.29 -4.88
CA GLY A 92 -9.46 -1.26 -3.83
C GLY A 92 -10.52 -2.31 -3.50
N VAL A 93 -11.61 -2.42 -4.27
CA VAL A 93 -12.75 -3.30 -3.93
C VAL A 93 -13.25 -4.13 -5.10
N GLY A 94 -13.91 -5.26 -4.78
CA GLY A 94 -14.55 -6.12 -5.76
C GLY A 94 -13.58 -6.63 -6.81
N LYS A 95 -14.00 -6.68 -8.08
CA LYS A 95 -13.17 -7.16 -9.20
C LYS A 95 -11.93 -6.30 -9.50
N ASN A 96 -11.83 -5.10 -8.92
CA ASN A 96 -10.71 -4.19 -9.12
C ASN A 96 -9.50 -4.60 -8.27
N PHE A 97 -9.71 -5.39 -7.22
CA PHE A 97 -8.65 -5.77 -6.30
C PHE A 97 -8.70 -7.25 -5.98
N ASP A 98 -7.61 -7.95 -6.28
CA ASP A 98 -7.47 -9.34 -5.86
C ASP A 98 -6.98 -9.38 -4.41
N GLN A 99 -7.91 -9.69 -3.51
CA GLN A 99 -7.62 -9.82 -2.08
C GLN A 99 -6.69 -10.99 -1.75
N ALA A 100 -6.67 -12.04 -2.58
CA ALA A 100 -5.82 -13.20 -2.33
C ALA A 100 -4.35 -12.90 -2.61
N THR A 101 -4.08 -12.10 -3.64
CA THR A 101 -2.71 -11.69 -4.02
C THR A 101 -2.32 -10.30 -3.50
N GLY A 102 -3.28 -9.52 -3.00
CA GLY A 102 -3.06 -8.16 -2.55
C GLY A 102 -2.70 -7.20 -3.69
N THR A 103 -3.18 -7.48 -4.91
CA THR A 103 -2.80 -6.75 -6.12
C THR A 103 -4.00 -6.09 -6.80
N TYR A 104 -3.78 -4.95 -7.44
CA TYR A 104 -4.79 -4.35 -8.30
C TYR A 104 -4.93 -5.16 -9.59
N THR A 105 -6.17 -5.35 -10.03
CA THR A 105 -6.46 -6.00 -11.30
C THR A 105 -6.47 -4.97 -12.44
N LYS A 106 -6.55 -5.46 -13.69
CA LYS A 106 -6.68 -4.58 -14.86
C LYS A 106 -7.96 -3.72 -14.82
N ASP A 107 -9.00 -4.19 -14.13
CA ASP A 107 -10.27 -3.47 -13.97
C ASP A 107 -10.14 -2.24 -13.05
N ALA A 108 -9.12 -2.19 -12.19
CA ALA A 108 -8.83 -1.01 -11.37
C ALA A 108 -8.27 0.17 -12.16
N LEU A 109 -7.64 -0.07 -13.32
CA LEU A 109 -6.88 0.96 -14.04
C LEU A 109 -7.67 2.26 -14.33
N PRO A 110 -8.96 2.23 -14.73
CA PRO A 110 -9.74 3.46 -14.91
C PRO A 110 -9.85 4.27 -13.61
N SER A 111 -10.17 3.62 -12.50
CA SER A 111 -10.33 4.25 -11.18
C SER A 111 -8.99 4.75 -10.62
N LEU A 112 -7.92 3.97 -10.78
CA LEU A 112 -6.55 4.37 -10.40
C LEU A 112 -6.13 5.64 -11.14
N ARG A 113 -6.32 5.68 -12.46
CA ARG A 113 -6.00 6.86 -13.28
C ARG A 113 -6.90 8.05 -12.95
N ALA A 114 -8.17 7.80 -12.60
CA ALA A 114 -9.08 8.86 -12.17
C ALA A 114 -8.66 9.46 -10.83
N ALA A 115 -8.21 8.61 -9.89
CA ALA A 115 -7.65 9.05 -8.61
C ALA A 115 -6.40 9.92 -8.82
N ASP A 116 -5.45 9.49 -9.67
CA ASP A 116 -4.27 10.29 -10.01
C ASP A 116 -4.66 11.63 -10.65
N ARG A 117 -5.57 11.67 -11.62
CA ARG A 117 -6.02 12.95 -12.22
C ARG A 117 -6.63 13.89 -11.18
N ALA A 118 -7.49 13.39 -10.30
CA ALA A 118 -8.11 14.20 -9.25
C ALA A 118 -7.05 14.72 -8.25
N TRP A 119 -6.08 13.88 -7.89
CA TRP A 119 -4.95 14.26 -7.05
C TRP A 119 -4.07 15.34 -7.69
N GLN A 120 -3.72 15.21 -8.96
CA GLN A 120 -2.95 16.25 -9.67
C GLN A 120 -3.72 17.57 -9.74
N ARG A 121 -5.04 17.53 -9.94
CA ARG A 121 -5.89 18.74 -9.89
C ARG A 121 -5.92 19.37 -8.51
N TYR A 122 -6.05 18.56 -7.46
CA TYR A 122 -5.94 19.03 -6.08
C TYR A 122 -4.61 19.75 -5.83
N LEU A 123 -3.47 19.14 -6.20
CA LEU A 123 -2.16 19.76 -6.04
C LEU A 123 -1.99 21.05 -6.86
N ALA A 124 -2.55 21.09 -8.07
CA ALA A 124 -2.49 22.27 -8.94
C ALA A 124 -3.23 23.48 -8.35
N LEU A 125 -4.21 23.27 -7.47
CA LEU A 125 -4.89 24.32 -6.72
C LEU A 125 -4.07 24.88 -5.56
N LYS A 126 -2.86 24.36 -5.32
CA LYS A 126 -1.92 24.81 -4.28
C LYS A 126 -2.62 24.95 -2.92
N PRO A 127 -3.19 23.86 -2.39
CA PRO A 127 -3.86 23.91 -1.10
C PRO A 127 -2.88 24.40 -0.02
N ALA A 128 -3.37 25.22 0.92
CA ALA A 128 -2.54 25.74 2.00
C ALA A 128 -1.87 24.62 2.82
N LYS A 129 -2.54 23.48 2.95
CA LYS A 129 -1.99 22.25 3.52
C LYS A 129 -2.42 21.05 2.68
N VAL A 130 -1.46 20.24 2.27
CA VAL A 130 -1.72 18.97 1.58
C VAL A 130 -2.28 17.95 2.57
N ASP A 131 -3.38 17.27 2.20
CA ASP A 131 -3.98 16.22 3.01
C ASP A 131 -3.09 14.97 2.98
N GLY A 132 -2.35 14.75 4.07
CA GLY A 132 -1.46 13.61 4.25
C GLY A 132 -2.14 12.25 4.17
N ASN A 133 -3.43 12.15 4.50
CA ASN A 133 -4.17 10.90 4.35
C ASN A 133 -4.40 10.57 2.88
N VAL A 134 -4.71 11.59 2.06
CA VAL A 134 -4.82 11.37 0.61
C VAL A 134 -3.44 11.10 0.01
N ALA A 135 -2.40 11.80 0.44
CA ALA A 135 -1.04 11.53 0.00
C ALA A 135 -0.62 10.08 0.27
N SER A 136 -0.90 9.54 1.47
CA SER A 136 -0.62 8.15 1.84
C SER A 136 -1.37 7.15 0.95
N ILE A 137 -2.65 7.41 0.65
CA ILE A 137 -3.42 6.63 -0.31
C ILE A 137 -2.75 6.66 -1.69
N MET A 138 -2.30 7.83 -2.14
CA MET A 138 -1.64 7.96 -3.44
C MET A 138 -0.30 7.24 -3.49
N VAL A 139 0.50 7.26 -2.40
CA VAL A 139 1.72 6.43 -2.30
C VAL A 139 1.39 4.97 -2.58
N GLN A 140 0.39 4.42 -1.90
CA GLN A 140 -0.05 3.04 -2.10
C GLN A 140 -0.43 2.77 -3.56
N LEU A 141 -1.21 3.65 -4.18
CA LEU A 141 -1.62 3.53 -5.58
C LEU A 141 -0.44 3.52 -6.56
N TYR A 142 0.67 4.21 -6.24
CA TYR A 142 1.85 4.27 -7.09
C TYR A 142 2.81 3.10 -6.91
N VAL A 143 2.88 2.50 -5.71
CA VAL A 143 3.87 1.46 -5.37
C VAL A 143 3.29 0.05 -5.35
N GLN A 144 1.97 -0.10 -5.16
CA GLN A 144 1.35 -1.42 -5.04
C GLN A 144 1.38 -2.17 -6.38
N PRO A 145 1.60 -3.50 -6.37
CA PRO A 145 1.55 -4.30 -7.58
C PRO A 145 0.20 -4.19 -8.29
N GLY A 146 0.26 -4.05 -9.62
CA GLY A 146 -0.92 -3.79 -10.46
C GLY A 146 -1.43 -2.34 -10.42
N GLY A 147 -0.84 -1.49 -9.56
CA GLY A 147 -1.17 -0.08 -9.45
C GLY A 147 -0.63 0.75 -10.62
N LEU A 148 -0.39 2.04 -10.36
CA LEU A 148 0.12 2.97 -11.37
C LEU A 148 1.63 2.85 -11.62
N ASN A 149 2.35 2.09 -10.77
CA ASN A 149 3.77 1.78 -10.90
C ASN A 149 4.64 3.00 -11.22
N SER A 150 4.55 4.05 -10.39
CA SER A 150 5.25 5.32 -10.61
C SER A 150 6.07 5.71 -9.39
N ALA A 151 7.32 5.26 -9.35
CA ALA A 151 8.23 5.54 -8.26
C ALA A 151 8.48 7.05 -8.06
N GLN A 152 8.59 7.84 -9.14
CA GLN A 152 8.77 9.30 -9.00
C GLN A 152 7.56 9.96 -8.31
N LYS A 153 6.34 9.55 -8.65
CA LYS A 153 5.11 10.08 -8.02
C LYS A 153 4.96 9.58 -6.59
N ALA A 154 5.39 8.34 -6.31
CA ALA A 154 5.43 7.80 -4.95
C ALA A 154 6.35 8.61 -4.03
N VAL A 155 7.54 8.99 -4.52
CA VAL A 155 8.46 9.88 -3.78
C VAL A 155 7.77 11.20 -3.43
N ALA A 156 7.19 11.88 -4.42
CA ALA A 156 6.52 13.17 -4.19
C ALA A 156 5.32 13.03 -3.22
N ALA A 157 4.54 11.96 -3.35
CA ALA A 157 3.43 11.70 -2.44
C ALA A 157 3.93 11.41 -1.01
N GLN A 158 5.01 10.64 -0.86
CA GLN A 158 5.60 10.31 0.45
C GLN A 158 6.18 11.55 1.16
N GLU A 159 6.72 12.52 0.42
CA GLU A 159 7.15 13.81 0.97
C GLU A 159 5.98 14.54 1.64
N TYR A 160 4.82 14.59 1.00
CA TYR A 160 3.61 15.17 1.62
C TYR A 160 3.12 14.39 2.85
N VAL A 161 3.33 13.06 2.89
CA VAL A 161 3.03 12.27 4.09
C VAL A 161 3.95 12.68 5.23
N ILE A 162 5.25 12.80 4.97
CA ILE A 162 6.26 13.24 5.95
C ILE A 162 5.93 14.64 6.48
N ASP A 163 5.51 15.57 5.62
CA ASP A 163 5.14 16.93 6.03
C ASP A 163 3.88 16.97 6.91
N SER A 164 3.06 15.92 6.87
CA SER A 164 1.78 15.85 7.58
C SER A 164 1.85 15.17 8.95
N GLN A 165 2.94 14.48 9.27
CA GLN A 165 3.09 13.63 10.45
C GLN A 165 4.44 13.86 11.15
N PRO A 166 4.58 13.50 12.45
CA PRO A 166 5.87 13.56 13.11
C PRO A 166 6.94 12.73 12.37
N ALA A 167 8.14 13.28 12.27
CA ALA A 167 9.28 12.60 11.67
C ALA A 167 9.52 11.25 12.37
N SER A 168 9.58 10.18 11.59
CA SER A 168 9.85 8.83 12.09
C SER A 168 10.82 8.09 11.18
N SER A 169 11.58 7.16 11.75
CA SER A 169 12.51 6.32 10.99
C SER A 169 11.84 5.63 9.80
N GLY A 170 10.65 5.05 10.01
CA GLY A 170 9.90 4.33 8.98
C GLY A 170 9.46 5.21 7.80
N LEU A 171 9.03 6.45 8.05
CA LEU A 171 8.61 7.36 6.98
C LEU A 171 9.79 7.72 6.05
N TYR A 172 10.96 7.97 6.62
CA TYR A 172 12.17 8.28 5.86
C TYR A 172 12.76 7.02 5.20
N ALA A 173 12.65 5.84 5.82
CA ALA A 173 13.07 4.58 5.22
C ALA A 173 12.26 4.30 3.95
N ASN A 174 10.92 4.46 4.00
CA ASN A 174 10.07 4.32 2.82
C ASN A 174 10.42 5.33 1.73
N LEU A 175 10.65 6.60 2.10
CA LEU A 175 11.10 7.62 1.15
C LEU A 175 12.41 7.22 0.46
N ALA A 176 13.37 6.66 1.21
CA ALA A 176 14.63 6.20 0.66
C ALA A 176 14.44 5.07 -0.36
N VAL A 177 13.64 4.06 -0.01
CA VAL A 177 13.32 2.93 -0.91
C VAL A 177 12.65 3.43 -2.19
N TYR A 178 11.64 4.30 -2.08
CA TYR A 178 10.96 4.85 -3.27
C TYR A 178 11.90 5.75 -4.09
N ALA A 179 12.78 6.51 -3.45
CA ALA A 179 13.75 7.35 -4.14
C ALA A 179 14.77 6.53 -4.91
N TYR A 180 15.28 5.43 -4.34
CA TYR A 180 16.17 4.52 -5.07
C TYR A 180 15.44 3.87 -6.25
N ALA A 181 14.22 3.36 -6.05
CA ALA A 181 13.40 2.81 -7.12
C ALA A 181 13.09 3.84 -8.24
N ALA A 182 13.03 5.12 -7.89
CA ALA A 182 12.85 6.23 -8.82
C ALA A 182 14.16 6.71 -9.49
N GLY A 183 15.31 6.07 -9.20
CA GLY A 183 16.63 6.50 -9.68
C GLY A 183 17.17 7.78 -9.00
N GLN A 184 16.51 8.26 -7.95
CA GLN A 184 16.87 9.48 -7.22
C GLN A 184 17.89 9.19 -6.11
N THR A 185 19.07 8.69 -6.47
CA THR A 185 20.07 8.19 -5.50
C THR A 185 20.43 9.20 -4.41
N ARG A 186 20.66 10.47 -4.78
CA ARG A 186 21.00 11.52 -3.79
C ARG A 186 19.89 11.75 -2.77
N LYS A 187 18.63 11.73 -3.21
CA LYS A 187 17.48 11.86 -2.30
C LYS A 187 17.33 10.61 -1.43
N GLY A 188 17.54 9.43 -2.02
CA GLY A 188 17.54 8.17 -1.29
C GLY A 188 18.59 8.12 -0.19
N ASP A 189 19.81 8.61 -0.47
CA ASP A 189 20.90 8.67 0.50
C ASP A 189 20.57 9.61 1.68
N LEU A 190 20.01 10.79 1.40
CA LEU A 190 19.60 11.74 2.43
C LEU A 190 18.46 11.18 3.30
N ALA A 191 17.45 10.57 2.67
CA ALA A 191 16.36 9.94 3.38
C ALA A 191 16.83 8.73 4.21
N SER A 192 17.76 7.94 3.68
CA SER A 192 18.35 6.79 4.38
C SER A 192 19.10 7.21 5.64
N GLN A 193 19.96 8.23 5.54
CA GLN A 193 20.65 8.80 6.68
C GLN A 193 19.66 9.26 7.74
N ARG A 194 18.62 10.00 7.34
CA ARG A 194 17.60 10.48 8.26
C ARG A 194 16.82 9.36 8.92
N ALA A 195 16.52 8.28 8.20
CA ALA A 195 15.87 7.10 8.73
C ALA A 195 16.72 6.41 9.82
N ILE A 196 18.03 6.27 9.58
CA ILE A 196 18.99 5.66 10.52
C ILE A 196 19.21 6.55 11.75
N GLU A 197 19.25 7.88 11.58
CA GLU A 197 19.34 8.82 12.70
C GLU A 197 18.19 8.64 13.69
N LEU A 198 16.97 8.55 13.17
CA LEU A 198 15.71 8.43 13.92
C LEU A 198 15.42 7.02 14.43
N ALA A 199 16.16 6.00 13.98
CA ALA A 199 15.95 4.62 14.41
C ALA A 199 16.47 4.37 15.84
N PRO A 200 15.84 3.45 16.60
CA PRO A 200 16.41 2.92 17.85
C PRO A 200 17.84 2.39 17.63
N ALA A 201 18.71 2.57 18.62
CA ALA A 201 20.15 2.27 18.50
C ALA A 201 20.44 0.82 18.09
N ASP A 202 19.66 -0.13 18.60
CA ASP A 202 19.69 -1.56 18.30
C ASP A 202 19.26 -1.90 16.87
N GLN A 203 18.49 -1.02 16.21
CA GLN A 203 17.96 -1.23 14.86
C GLN A 203 18.76 -0.51 13.77
N LYS A 204 19.67 0.40 14.12
CA LYS A 204 20.42 1.22 13.15
C LYS A 204 21.21 0.39 12.15
N ASN A 205 21.92 -0.63 12.63
CA ASN A 205 22.75 -1.48 11.77
C ASN A 205 21.90 -2.31 10.80
N THR A 206 20.81 -2.91 11.31
CA THR A 206 19.86 -3.67 10.48
C THR A 206 19.20 -2.78 9.43
N LEU A 207 18.73 -1.59 9.82
CA LEU A 207 18.11 -0.65 8.91
C LEU A 207 19.09 -0.16 7.83
N LYS A 208 20.33 0.13 8.22
CA LYS A 208 21.39 0.50 7.26
C LYS A 208 21.58 -0.59 6.22
N GLN A 209 21.70 -1.84 6.64
CA GLN A 209 21.84 -2.98 5.72
C GLN A 209 20.65 -3.08 4.76
N THR A 210 19.41 -3.00 5.25
CA THR A 210 18.21 -3.03 4.39
C THR A 210 18.20 -1.91 3.36
N LEU A 211 18.63 -0.70 3.73
CA LEU A 211 18.62 0.46 2.83
C LEU A 211 19.77 0.41 1.81
N ASP A 212 20.92 -0.16 2.17
CA ASP A 212 22.02 -0.41 1.25
C ASP A 212 21.65 -1.49 0.21
N GLU A 213 20.91 -2.53 0.62
CA GLU A 213 20.32 -3.53 -0.28
C GLU A 213 19.30 -2.90 -1.24
N ALA A 214 18.42 -2.02 -0.74
CA ALA A 214 17.46 -1.31 -1.59
C ALA A 214 18.15 -0.41 -2.64
N LYS A 215 19.26 0.24 -2.27
CA LYS A 215 20.08 1.06 -3.18
C LYS A 215 20.69 0.21 -4.30
N THR A 216 21.31 -0.92 -3.94
CA THR A 216 22.00 -1.80 -4.91
C THR A 216 21.01 -2.52 -5.84
N GLY A 217 19.88 -2.99 -5.32
CA GLY A 217 18.81 -3.61 -6.11
C GLY A 217 18.15 -2.65 -7.12
N SER A 218 18.18 -1.35 -6.85
CA SER A 218 17.64 -0.34 -7.77
C SER A 218 18.61 -0.01 -8.92
N THR A 219 19.93 -0.17 -8.70
CA THR A 219 20.95 0.04 -9.74
C THR A 219 21.08 -1.12 -10.74
N SER A 220 20.65 -2.33 -10.40
CA SER A 220 20.69 -3.50 -11.31
C SER A 220 19.48 -3.58 -12.27
N GLY A 221 18.43 -2.79 -12.04
CA GLY A 221 17.25 -2.69 -12.92
C GLY A 221 17.39 -1.70 -14.10
N GLY A 222 18.51 -0.98 -14.19
CA GLY A 222 18.72 0.11 -15.15
C GLY A 222 19.33 -0.29 -16.51
N ALA A 223 19.54 -1.57 -16.80
CA ALA A 223 20.23 -2.04 -18.02
C ALA A 223 19.39 -3.03 -18.86
N SER A 224 18.09 -2.79 -19.02
CA SER A 224 17.30 -3.45 -20.07
C SER A 224 16.59 -2.38 -20.91
N GLY A 225 17.39 -1.70 -21.72
CA GLY A 225 16.95 -0.69 -22.66
C GLY A 225 18.04 -0.51 -23.71
N GLY A 226 18.05 -1.39 -24.72
CA GLY A 226 18.94 -1.23 -25.87
C GLY A 226 19.54 -2.52 -26.41
N THR A 227 18.73 -3.38 -27.02
CA THR A 227 19.19 -4.10 -28.22
C THR A 227 18.20 -3.82 -29.32
N THR A 228 18.50 -2.76 -30.08
CA THR A 228 18.08 -2.61 -31.46
C THR A 228 18.42 -3.89 -32.21
N SER A 229 17.41 -4.68 -32.58
CA SER A 229 17.54 -5.71 -33.61
C SER A 229 17.64 -5.03 -34.98
N GLY A 230 18.78 -4.41 -35.25
CA GLY A 230 19.26 -4.11 -36.59
C GLY A 230 20.11 -5.29 -37.03
N GLY A 231 19.51 -6.24 -37.75
CA GLY A 231 20.18 -7.41 -38.28
C GLY A 231 19.57 -7.75 -39.63
N ALA A 232 20.10 -7.09 -40.66
CA ALA A 232 19.83 -7.38 -42.06
C ALA A 232 20.34 -8.78 -42.43
N THR A 233 19.51 -9.55 -43.13
CA THR A 233 20.00 -10.60 -44.04
C THR A 233 19.06 -10.65 -45.24
N GLY A 234 19.56 -10.15 -46.37
CA GLY A 234 18.94 -10.34 -47.67
C GLY A 234 18.98 -11.81 -48.07
N ALA A 235 17.90 -12.28 -48.66
CA ALA A 235 17.84 -13.54 -49.38
C ALA A 235 17.16 -13.25 -50.72
N GLY A 236 17.97 -13.09 -51.77
CA GLY A 236 17.53 -13.02 -53.16
C GLY A 236 18.08 -14.22 -53.93
N ALA A 237 17.18 -14.86 -54.70
CA ALA A 237 17.38 -15.76 -55.86
C ALA A 237 18.24 -17.04 -55.65
N GLY A 238 17.88 -18.23 -56.11
CA GLY A 238 16.91 -18.73 -57.08
C GLY A 238 17.02 -20.27 -57.17
N PRO A 239 16.26 -20.95 -58.05
CA PRO A 239 15.79 -22.32 -57.89
C PRO A 239 16.68 -23.40 -58.55
N GLY A 240 16.59 -24.65 -58.06
CA GLY A 240 17.23 -25.82 -58.68
C GLY A 240 16.58 -27.14 -58.22
N SER A 241 15.85 -27.76 -59.16
CA SER A 241 15.13 -29.04 -59.11
C SER A 241 16.04 -30.27 -59.18
N THR A 242 15.68 -31.34 -58.47
CA THR A 242 15.82 -32.81 -58.73
C THR A 242 15.50 -33.51 -57.38
N THR A 243 14.71 -34.57 -57.17
CA THR A 243 14.29 -35.76 -57.96
C THR A 243 13.22 -36.48 -57.12
N GLY A 244 12.25 -37.16 -57.73
CA GLY A 244 11.35 -38.13 -57.07
C GLY A 244 9.88 -37.90 -57.34
#